data_AF-A0A4U0XKP9-F1
#
_entry.id   AF-A0A4U0XKP9-F1
#
_cell.length_a   1.000
_cell.length_b   1.000
_cell.length_c   1.000
_cell.angle_alpha   90.00
_cell.angle_beta   90.00
_cell.angle_gamma   90.00
#
_symmetry.space_group_name_H-M   'P 1'
#
loop_
_entity.id
_entity.type
_entity.pdbx_description
1 polymer ?
#
loop_
_entity_poly.entity_id
_entity_poly.type
_entity_poly.pdbx_seq_one_letter_code
_entity_poly.pdbx_strand_id
1 'polypeptide(L)'
;MFCASLRRRPSITAILSTLSSPCGLALRETTLSTHDIAFPLPLRAAQPPTLASPPRRLLFLLLTPSTVTPTTLPATLTRIQHFASLTGGTDIAIVFLLNAASAPAPAPTRASYPTLAPGSAPPPPSNPAFVSAKSLLAHTTTTTTTTTPPLPDGIHAYTALAAALFAPDLPTIPLVPLAQLVGLPALLRRYVDGVSSSLVKTPMPTEPKVRAEELLALCTTRPPLGRQAVFVVTDLFADLRRVAAAAAPVFAAGALGESSHGSETDVEMGEAGGYGGQMGWRGEGARGDQNEGVKRLYEYLDADEVEGILDFWREEWVAE
;
A
#
# COMPACT_ATOMS: atom_id res chain seq x y z
N MET A 1 8.13 17.54 -11.38
CA MET A 1 7.42 17.63 -12.66
C MET A 1 5.93 17.44 -12.41
N PHE A 2 5.05 17.95 -13.26
CA PHE A 2 3.61 17.68 -13.20
C PHE A 2 3.04 17.34 -14.59
N CYS A 3 1.91 16.65 -14.62
CA CYS A 3 1.29 16.16 -15.84
C CYS A 3 0.54 17.28 -16.58
N ALA A 4 0.75 17.40 -17.90
CA ALA A 4 0.02 18.34 -18.75
C ALA A 4 -1.50 18.09 -18.77
N SER A 5 -1.95 16.86 -18.49
CA SER A 5 -3.39 16.54 -18.40
C SER A 5 -4.11 17.30 -17.28
N LEU A 6 -3.39 17.78 -16.26
CA LEU A 6 -3.96 18.57 -15.17
C LEU A 6 -4.62 19.87 -15.65
N ARG A 7 -4.20 20.42 -16.80
CA ARG A 7 -4.85 21.59 -17.43
C ARG A 7 -6.28 21.33 -17.86
N ARG A 8 -6.61 20.06 -18.16
CA ARG A 8 -7.93 19.63 -18.60
C ARG A 8 -8.87 19.36 -17.42
N ARG A 9 -8.40 19.49 -16.17
CA ARG A 9 -9.17 19.23 -14.95
C ARG A 9 -9.51 20.57 -14.29
N PRO A 10 -10.72 21.13 -14.49
CA PRO A 10 -11.08 22.47 -14.01
C PRO A 10 -10.86 22.66 -12.50
N SER A 11 -11.06 21.59 -11.71
CA SER A 11 -10.85 21.56 -10.26
C SER A 11 -9.39 21.72 -9.82
N ILE A 12 -8.42 21.59 -10.74
CA ILE A 12 -6.98 21.65 -10.46
C ILE A 12 -6.31 22.79 -11.24
N THR A 13 -6.89 23.26 -12.34
CA THR A 13 -6.28 24.28 -13.22
C THR A 13 -5.80 25.52 -12.45
N ALA A 14 -6.51 25.93 -11.39
CA ALA A 14 -6.16 27.11 -10.59
C ALA A 14 -4.79 27.03 -9.89
N ILE A 15 -4.26 25.83 -9.57
CA ILE A 15 -2.96 25.70 -8.86
C ILE A 15 -1.78 25.60 -9.81
N LEU A 16 -2.00 25.44 -11.12
CA LEU A 16 -0.92 25.16 -12.06
C LEU A 16 0.13 26.27 -12.10
N SER A 17 -0.30 27.53 -11.97
CA SER A 17 0.61 28.68 -11.84
C SER A 17 1.46 28.61 -10.56
N THR A 18 0.90 28.09 -9.47
CA THR A 18 1.61 27.91 -8.20
C THR A 18 2.57 26.72 -8.26
N LEU A 19 2.21 25.65 -8.97
CA LEU A 19 3.10 24.50 -9.19
C LEU A 19 4.32 24.88 -10.01
N SER A 20 4.15 25.70 -11.06
CA SER A 20 5.24 26.15 -11.94
C SER A 20 6.03 27.35 -11.41
N SER A 21 5.44 28.15 -10.53
CA SER A 21 6.08 29.35 -9.96
C SER A 21 7.38 29.00 -9.23
N PRO A 22 8.46 29.78 -9.41
CA PRO A 22 9.71 29.64 -8.65
C PRO A 22 9.52 29.79 -7.14
N CYS A 23 8.59 30.64 -6.70
CA CYS A 23 8.25 30.82 -5.28
C CYS A 23 7.37 29.68 -4.74
N GLY A 24 6.78 28.89 -5.64
CA GLY A 24 6.01 27.68 -5.34
C GLY A 24 6.89 26.44 -5.40
N LEU A 25 6.48 25.44 -6.16
CA LEU A 25 7.20 24.16 -6.25
C LEU A 25 8.21 24.10 -7.40
N ALA A 26 8.26 25.14 -8.26
CA ALA A 26 9.12 25.22 -9.44
C ALA A 26 9.06 23.94 -10.32
N LEU A 27 7.90 23.28 -10.37
CA LEU A 27 7.74 22.04 -11.11
C LEU A 27 7.59 22.35 -12.61
N ARG A 28 8.34 21.62 -13.42
CA ARG A 28 8.18 21.64 -14.88
C ARG A 28 6.99 20.80 -15.31
N GLU A 29 6.23 21.30 -16.26
CA GLU A 29 5.17 20.55 -16.93
C GLU A 29 5.77 19.51 -17.88
N THR A 30 5.21 18.30 -17.87
CA THR A 30 5.67 17.18 -18.70
C THR A 30 4.50 16.27 -19.05
N THR A 31 4.67 15.44 -20.08
CA THR A 31 3.71 14.39 -20.45
C THR A 31 3.93 13.16 -19.57
N LEU A 32 3.31 13.15 -18.39
CA LEU A 32 3.31 11.99 -17.49
C LEU A 32 2.09 11.13 -17.81
N SER A 33 2.26 9.88 -18.19
CA SER A 33 1.13 9.00 -18.53
C SER A 33 0.47 8.39 -17.28
N THR A 34 1.21 8.21 -16.20
CA THR A 34 0.78 7.33 -15.10
C THR A 34 0.43 8.04 -13.80
N HIS A 35 0.97 9.24 -13.58
CA HIS A 35 0.82 9.99 -12.33
C HIS A 35 0.71 11.50 -12.60
N ASP A 36 0.27 12.25 -11.60
CA ASP A 36 -0.03 13.68 -11.77
C ASP A 36 1.16 14.55 -11.41
N ILE A 37 1.94 14.19 -10.38
CA ILE A 37 3.11 14.95 -9.93
C ILE A 37 4.25 14.01 -9.56
N ALA A 38 5.49 14.37 -9.90
CA ALA A 38 6.70 13.68 -9.47
C ALA A 38 7.69 14.64 -8.81
N PHE A 39 8.19 14.28 -7.63
CA PHE A 39 9.26 14.96 -6.92
C PHE A 39 10.55 14.13 -6.95
N PRO A 40 11.72 14.73 -7.23
CA PRO A 40 12.98 14.06 -7.01
C PRO A 40 13.17 13.84 -5.50
N LEU A 41 13.55 12.63 -5.12
CA LEU A 41 14.02 12.35 -3.77
C LEU A 41 15.55 12.45 -3.73
N PRO A 42 16.14 12.94 -2.62
CA PRO A 42 17.59 12.92 -2.47
C PRO A 42 18.10 11.47 -2.51
N LEU A 43 19.25 11.27 -3.14
CA LEU A 43 19.94 9.98 -3.13
C LEU A 43 20.25 9.58 -1.69
N ARG A 44 19.98 8.32 -1.36
CA ARG A 44 20.33 7.76 -0.05
C ARG A 44 21.85 7.74 0.06
N ALA A 45 22.41 8.47 1.02
CA ALA A 45 23.86 8.68 1.19
C ALA A 45 24.68 7.38 1.27
N ALA A 46 24.04 6.25 1.59
CA ALA A 46 24.70 4.95 1.74
C ALA A 46 24.87 4.16 0.43
N GLN A 47 24.29 4.59 -0.69
CA GLN A 47 24.49 3.91 -1.97
C GLN A 47 25.63 4.60 -2.73
N PRO A 48 26.78 3.94 -2.95
CA PRO A 48 27.78 4.47 -3.87
C PRO A 48 27.09 4.70 -5.22
N PRO A 49 27.36 5.82 -5.90
CA PRO A 49 26.75 6.13 -7.18
C PRO A 49 27.17 5.07 -8.19
N THR A 50 26.39 4.00 -8.30
CA THR A 50 26.51 3.08 -9.41
C THR A 50 26.02 3.85 -10.64
N LEU A 51 26.81 3.79 -11.71
CA LEU A 51 26.68 4.63 -12.92
C LEU A 51 25.33 4.50 -13.69
N ALA A 52 24.35 3.73 -13.19
CA ALA A 52 23.18 3.33 -13.99
C ALA A 52 21.82 3.44 -13.29
N SER A 53 21.72 3.79 -11.99
CA SER A 53 20.39 3.86 -11.36
C SER A 53 19.70 5.21 -11.65
N PRO A 54 18.46 5.22 -12.18
CA PRO A 54 17.72 6.46 -12.38
C PRO A 54 17.44 7.13 -11.01
N PRO A 55 17.35 8.47 -10.98
CA PRO A 55 17.06 9.19 -9.74
C PRO A 55 15.71 8.76 -9.17
N ARG A 56 15.71 8.38 -7.89
CA ARG A 56 14.50 8.01 -7.15
C ARG A 56 13.52 9.18 -7.12
N ARG A 57 12.23 8.90 -7.30
CA ARG A 57 11.19 9.92 -7.37
C ARG A 57 10.00 9.52 -6.52
N LEU A 58 9.44 10.49 -5.83
CA LEU A 58 8.17 10.38 -5.13
C LEU A 58 7.04 10.80 -6.08
N LEU A 59 6.08 9.92 -6.32
CA LEU A 59 4.99 10.14 -7.25
C LEU A 59 3.69 10.43 -6.50
N PHE A 60 2.86 11.31 -7.05
CA PHE A 60 1.57 11.66 -6.48
C PHE A 60 0.48 11.52 -7.52
N LEU A 61 -0.66 11.00 -7.07
CA LEU A 61 -1.92 10.98 -7.79
C LEU A 61 -2.88 11.98 -7.15
N LEU A 62 -3.46 12.89 -7.93
CA LEU A 62 -4.44 13.85 -7.45
C LEU A 62 -5.84 13.34 -7.79
N LEU A 63 -6.69 13.17 -6.80
CA LEU A 63 -8.08 12.73 -6.97
C LEU A 63 -9.05 13.79 -6.45
N THR A 64 -10.27 13.78 -6.99
CA THR A 64 -11.35 14.71 -6.66
C THR A 64 -12.65 13.93 -6.43
N PRO A 65 -13.71 14.50 -5.85
CA PRO A 65 -14.95 13.75 -5.61
C PRO A 65 -15.57 13.23 -6.91
N SER A 66 -15.37 13.97 -8.02
CA SER A 66 -15.80 13.58 -9.37
C SER A 66 -15.13 12.32 -9.92
N THR A 67 -14.00 11.86 -9.35
CA THR A 67 -13.33 10.61 -9.76
C THR A 67 -13.78 9.39 -8.94
N VAL A 68 -14.66 9.59 -7.96
CA VAL A 68 -15.16 8.53 -7.06
C VAL A 68 -16.69 8.40 -7.16
N THR A 69 -17.26 8.75 -8.32
CA THR A 69 -18.67 8.44 -8.57
C THR A 69 -18.81 6.94 -8.80
N PRO A 70 -19.98 6.32 -8.54
CA PRO A 70 -20.18 4.89 -8.80
C PRO A 70 -19.79 4.46 -10.22
N THR A 71 -19.98 5.35 -11.19
CA THR A 71 -19.64 5.12 -12.60
C THR A 71 -18.14 5.24 -12.91
N THR A 72 -17.39 6.05 -12.16
CA THR A 72 -15.96 6.33 -12.42
C THR A 72 -15.04 5.59 -11.47
N LEU A 73 -15.54 5.14 -10.31
CA LEU A 73 -14.79 4.46 -9.28
C LEU A 73 -14.02 3.23 -9.81
N PRO A 74 -14.60 2.31 -10.61
CA PRO A 74 -13.85 1.16 -11.12
C PRO A 74 -12.61 1.56 -11.93
N ALA A 75 -12.76 2.54 -12.84
CA ALA A 75 -11.65 3.05 -13.63
C ALA A 75 -10.60 3.76 -12.77
N THR A 76 -11.03 4.47 -11.73
CA THR A 76 -10.13 5.09 -10.74
C THR A 76 -9.35 4.04 -9.96
N LEU A 77 -9.97 2.93 -9.55
CA LEU A 77 -9.27 1.84 -8.87
C LEU A 77 -8.26 1.15 -9.80
N THR A 78 -8.60 0.88 -11.06
CA THR A 78 -7.65 0.36 -12.04
C THR A 78 -6.46 1.31 -12.22
N ARG A 79 -6.71 2.63 -12.26
CA ARG A 79 -5.65 3.64 -12.33
C ARG A 79 -4.77 3.61 -11.08
N ILE A 80 -5.34 3.45 -9.89
CA ILE A 80 -4.59 3.37 -8.63
C ILE A 80 -3.75 2.09 -8.58
N GLN A 81 -4.29 0.95 -9.01
CA GLN A 81 -3.56 -0.32 -9.09
C GLN A 81 -2.36 -0.21 -10.05
N HIS A 82 -2.58 0.34 -11.24
CA HIS A 82 -1.50 0.60 -12.19
C HIS A 82 -0.49 1.62 -11.66
N PHE A 83 -0.94 2.64 -10.93
CA PHE A 83 -0.05 3.60 -10.28
C PHE A 83 0.82 2.93 -9.21
N ALA A 84 0.26 1.98 -8.46
CA ALA A 84 0.95 1.23 -7.44
C ALA A 84 2.03 0.30 -8.00
N SER A 85 1.75 -0.37 -9.13
CA SER A 85 2.67 -1.31 -9.74
C SER A 85 3.97 -0.67 -10.28
N LEU A 86 3.98 0.64 -10.51
CA LEU A 86 5.17 1.35 -11.04
C LEU A 86 6.38 1.30 -10.12
N THR A 87 6.15 1.26 -8.81
CA THR A 87 7.17 1.34 -7.77
C THR A 87 6.97 0.25 -6.71
N GLY A 88 6.12 -0.74 -6.98
CA GLY A 88 5.75 -1.78 -6.03
C GLY A 88 5.11 -1.21 -4.76
N GLY A 89 4.31 -0.14 -4.89
CA GLY A 89 3.66 0.53 -3.75
C GLY A 89 4.56 1.47 -2.94
N THR A 90 5.85 1.58 -3.29
CA THR A 90 6.80 2.47 -2.59
C THR A 90 6.85 3.85 -3.24
N ASP A 91 7.23 4.88 -2.49
CA ASP A 91 7.40 6.24 -3.03
C ASP A 91 6.20 6.82 -3.79
N ILE A 92 5.01 6.44 -3.36
CA ILE A 92 3.77 6.97 -3.91
C ILE A 92 2.85 7.49 -2.82
N ALA A 93 2.00 8.45 -3.19
CA ALA A 93 0.91 8.92 -2.35
C ALA A 93 -0.27 9.38 -3.20
N ILE A 94 -1.47 9.30 -2.65
CA ILE A 94 -2.68 9.84 -3.26
C ILE A 94 -3.09 11.07 -2.46
N VAL A 95 -3.27 12.20 -3.13
CA VAL A 95 -3.82 13.41 -2.52
C VAL A 95 -5.27 13.56 -2.98
N PHE A 96 -6.19 13.56 -2.02
CA PHE A 96 -7.62 13.64 -2.29
C PHE A 96 -8.16 15.02 -1.95
N LEU A 97 -8.64 15.76 -2.95
CA LEU A 97 -9.22 17.09 -2.78
C LEU A 97 -10.65 16.99 -2.26
N LEU A 98 -10.91 17.44 -1.03
CA LEU A 98 -12.24 17.43 -0.44
C LEU A 98 -13.13 18.51 -1.07
N ASN A 99 -12.60 19.72 -1.26
CA ASN A 99 -13.32 20.80 -1.94
C ASN A 99 -12.72 21.07 -3.32
N ALA A 100 -13.29 20.45 -4.34
CA ALA A 100 -12.93 20.68 -5.74
C ALA A 100 -13.56 21.95 -6.32
N ALA A 101 -14.57 22.52 -5.64
CA ALA A 101 -15.27 23.72 -6.06
C ALA A 101 -14.52 24.98 -5.58
N SER A 102 -13.31 25.17 -6.09
CA SER A 102 -12.66 26.48 -6.02
C SER A 102 -13.13 27.33 -7.20
N ALA A 103 -14.44 27.61 -7.27
CA ALA A 103 -14.82 28.84 -7.95
C ALA A 103 -14.19 29.97 -7.11
N PRO A 104 -13.39 30.88 -7.71
CA PRO A 104 -12.89 32.02 -6.96
C PRO A 104 -14.09 32.70 -6.34
N ALA A 105 -14.14 32.75 -5.00
CA ALA A 105 -15.18 33.50 -4.31
C ALA A 105 -15.26 34.86 -5.00
N PRO A 106 -16.45 35.29 -5.48
CA PRO A 106 -16.58 36.53 -6.22
C PRO A 106 -15.87 37.58 -5.38
N ALA A 107 -14.81 38.19 -5.96
CA ALA A 107 -14.01 39.18 -5.28
C ALA A 107 -14.99 40.12 -4.57
N PRO A 108 -14.88 40.35 -3.25
CA PRO A 108 -15.87 41.09 -2.51
C PRO A 108 -16.08 42.38 -3.27
N THR A 109 -17.25 42.48 -3.94
CA THR A 109 -17.61 43.65 -4.73
C THR A 109 -17.41 44.78 -3.76
N ARG A 110 -16.41 45.60 -4.03
CA ARG A 110 -15.89 46.62 -3.11
C ARG A 110 -17.10 47.49 -2.76
N ALA A 111 -17.78 47.15 -1.67
CA ALA A 111 -18.91 47.91 -1.19
C ALA A 111 -18.31 49.28 -0.96
N SER A 112 -18.79 50.26 -1.71
CA SER A 112 -18.48 51.66 -1.53
C SER A 112 -18.69 51.97 -0.05
N TYR A 113 -17.60 51.99 0.71
CA TYR A 113 -17.64 52.37 2.10
C TYR A 113 -18.16 53.81 2.12
N PRO A 114 -19.26 54.10 2.84
CA PRO A 114 -19.62 55.48 3.11
C PRO A 114 -18.44 56.10 3.86
N THR A 115 -17.93 57.22 3.33
CA THR A 115 -16.90 58.06 3.95
C THR A 115 -17.29 58.34 5.40
N LEU A 116 -16.67 57.63 6.34
CA LEU A 116 -16.86 57.84 7.76
C LEU A 116 -16.05 59.07 8.20
N ALA A 117 -16.72 59.95 8.93
CA ALA A 117 -16.15 61.17 9.49
C ALA A 117 -14.97 60.87 10.44
N PRO A 118 -13.95 61.75 10.50
CA PRO A 118 -12.79 61.56 11.35
C PRO A 118 -13.17 61.74 12.83
N GLY A 119 -13.11 60.69 13.64
CA GLY A 119 -13.25 60.83 15.10
C GLY A 119 -13.61 59.59 15.93
N SER A 120 -14.01 58.46 15.36
CA SER A 120 -14.37 57.27 16.16
C SER A 120 -13.22 56.26 16.27
N ALA A 121 -12.90 55.91 17.52
CA ALA A 121 -11.90 54.91 17.84
C ALA A 121 -12.30 53.51 17.33
N PRO A 122 -11.35 52.71 16.81
CA PRO A 122 -11.65 51.38 16.29
C PRO A 122 -12.09 50.42 17.41
N PRO A 123 -13.14 49.62 17.20
CA PRO A 123 -13.55 48.61 18.17
C PRO A 123 -12.50 47.49 18.29
N PRO A 124 -12.36 46.86 19.47
CA PRO A 124 -11.39 45.79 19.68
C PRO A 124 -11.69 44.57 18.80
N PRO A 125 -10.67 43.83 18.35
CA PRO A 125 -10.85 42.63 17.53
C PRO A 125 -11.63 41.58 18.32
N SER A 126 -12.86 41.32 17.90
CA SER A 126 -13.65 40.21 18.43
C SER A 126 -12.97 38.89 18.05
N ASN A 127 -12.55 38.12 19.05
CA ASN A 127 -12.00 36.77 18.87
C ASN A 127 -12.94 35.91 18.00
N PRO A 128 -12.41 35.10 17.06
CA PRO A 128 -13.24 34.17 16.31
C PRO A 128 -13.86 33.16 17.29
N ALA A 129 -15.17 33.28 17.50
CA ALA A 129 -15.91 32.39 18.37
C ALA A 129 -15.81 30.95 17.86
N PHE A 130 -15.66 30.00 18.80
CA PHE A 130 -15.57 28.58 18.51
C PHE A 130 -16.88 28.12 17.83
N VAL A 131 -16.79 27.74 16.55
CA VAL A 131 -17.95 27.23 15.80
C VAL A 131 -18.19 25.78 16.18
N SER A 132 -19.40 25.48 16.66
CA SER A 132 -19.82 24.13 17.04
C SER A 132 -19.87 23.19 15.84
N ALA A 133 -19.47 21.92 16.02
CA ALA A 133 -19.58 20.88 14.99
C ALA A 133 -21.02 20.73 14.46
N LYS A 134 -22.05 21.01 15.28
CA LYS A 134 -23.45 21.04 14.84
C LYS A 134 -23.73 22.14 13.80
N SER A 135 -23.07 23.30 13.90
CA SER A 135 -23.23 24.38 12.91
C SER A 135 -22.59 24.03 11.57
N LEU A 136 -21.48 23.27 11.57
CA LEU A 136 -20.89 22.74 10.34
C LEU A 136 -21.83 21.73 9.64
N LEU A 137 -22.46 20.84 10.39
CA LEU A 137 -23.47 19.89 9.89
C LEU A 137 -24.77 20.57 9.40
N ALA A 138 -25.12 21.73 9.96
CA ALA A 138 -26.27 22.50 9.50
C ALA A 138 -26.00 23.24 8.17
N HIS A 139 -24.74 23.54 7.86
CA HIS A 139 -24.36 24.14 6.58
C HIS A 139 -24.31 23.13 5.43
N THR A 140 -24.12 21.84 5.69
CA THR A 140 -24.14 20.80 4.64
C THR A 140 -25.55 20.44 4.17
N THR A 141 -26.59 20.76 4.94
CA THR A 141 -27.99 20.43 4.63
C THR A 141 -28.74 21.50 3.84
N THR A 142 -28.14 22.68 3.64
CA THR A 142 -28.86 23.84 3.07
C THR A 142 -28.39 24.16 1.64
N THR A 143 -28.58 23.26 0.67
CA THR A 143 -28.45 23.66 -0.75
C THR A 143 -29.32 22.85 -1.70
N THR A 144 -30.24 23.57 -2.35
CA THR A 144 -30.75 23.42 -3.73
C THR A 144 -31.79 22.34 -4.08
N THR A 145 -33.02 22.82 -4.29
CA THR A 145 -34.12 22.28 -5.11
C THR A 145 -33.84 22.34 -6.63
N THR A 146 -32.57 22.30 -7.06
CA THR A 146 -32.20 22.40 -8.47
C THR A 146 -31.94 21.01 -9.04
N THR A 147 -32.58 20.70 -10.16
CA THR A 147 -32.76 19.39 -10.82
C THR A 147 -31.49 18.67 -11.29
N THR A 148 -30.31 19.04 -10.79
CA THR A 148 -29.03 18.42 -11.10
C THR A 148 -28.61 17.54 -9.93
N PRO A 149 -28.23 16.26 -10.13
CA PRO A 149 -27.84 15.39 -9.03
C PRO A 149 -26.71 16.06 -8.22
N PRO A 150 -26.86 16.20 -6.89
CA PRO A 150 -25.88 16.89 -6.08
C PRO A 150 -24.54 16.16 -6.18
N LEU A 151 -23.48 16.91 -6.46
CA LEU A 151 -22.12 16.37 -6.44
C LEU A 151 -21.87 15.75 -5.06
N PRO A 152 -21.34 14.51 -4.97
CA PRO A 152 -21.14 13.85 -3.69
C PRO A 152 -20.23 14.70 -2.79
N ASP A 153 -20.63 14.83 -1.52
CA ASP A 153 -19.84 15.48 -0.49
C ASP A 153 -18.40 14.93 -0.52
N GLY A 154 -17.41 15.82 -0.52
CA GLY A 154 -16.01 15.44 -0.64
C GLY A 154 -15.55 14.51 0.46
N ILE A 155 -16.11 14.66 1.68
CA ILE A 155 -15.83 13.75 2.80
C ILE A 155 -16.42 12.37 2.53
N HIS A 156 -17.64 12.29 2.01
CA HIS A 156 -18.27 11.02 1.64
C HIS A 156 -17.48 10.32 0.51
N ALA A 157 -17.09 11.05 -0.52
CA ALA A 157 -16.28 10.52 -1.62
C ALA A 157 -14.90 10.04 -1.14
N TYR A 158 -14.26 10.79 -0.23
CA TYR A 158 -13.01 10.37 0.40
C TYR A 158 -13.17 9.05 1.17
N THR A 159 -14.19 8.96 2.03
CA THR A 159 -14.44 7.76 2.84
C THR A 159 -14.79 6.55 1.98
N ALA A 160 -15.59 6.74 0.92
CA ALA A 160 -15.90 5.68 -0.03
C ALA A 160 -14.65 5.18 -0.76
N LEU A 161 -13.76 6.08 -1.19
CA LEU A 161 -12.49 5.69 -1.78
C LEU A 161 -11.60 4.97 -0.77
N ALA A 162 -11.46 5.49 0.45
CA ALA A 162 -10.66 4.88 1.50
C ALA A 162 -11.12 3.45 1.76
N ALA A 163 -12.44 3.23 1.90
CA ALA A 163 -13.02 1.90 2.07
C ALA A 163 -12.72 0.97 0.88
N ALA A 164 -12.80 1.46 -0.35
CA ALA A 164 -12.47 0.68 -1.54
C ALA A 164 -10.98 0.31 -1.63
N LEU A 165 -10.09 1.15 -1.09
CA LEU A 165 -8.64 0.89 -1.05
C LEU A 165 -8.23 -0.10 0.04
N PHE A 166 -9.10 -0.46 0.99
CA PHE A 166 -8.84 -1.49 1.99
C PHE A 166 -9.00 -2.93 1.44
N ALA A 167 -9.22 -3.10 0.14
CA ALA A 167 -9.22 -4.42 -0.48
C ALA A 167 -7.84 -5.10 -0.38
N PRO A 168 -7.78 -6.44 -0.16
CA PRO A 168 -6.52 -7.16 0.06
C PRO A 168 -5.55 -7.11 -1.12
N ASP A 169 -6.05 -6.86 -2.32
CA ASP A 169 -5.26 -6.91 -3.57
C ASP A 169 -4.47 -5.62 -3.84
N LEU A 170 -4.65 -4.57 -3.03
CA LEU A 170 -3.98 -3.28 -3.22
C LEU A 170 -2.91 -3.06 -2.16
N PRO A 171 -1.69 -2.64 -2.54
CA PRO A 171 -0.69 -2.24 -1.56
C PRO A 171 -1.21 -1.05 -0.77
N THR A 172 -0.77 -0.91 0.48
CA THR A 172 -1.17 0.21 1.34
C THR A 172 -0.59 1.52 0.80
N ILE A 173 -1.40 2.29 0.07
CA ILE A 173 -1.00 3.59 -0.47
C ILE A 173 -1.48 4.70 0.48
N PRO A 174 -0.61 5.61 0.92
CA PRO A 174 -1.01 6.75 1.73
C PRO A 174 -2.05 7.63 1.01
N LEU A 175 -3.26 7.69 1.56
CA LEU A 175 -4.35 8.54 1.10
C LEU A 175 -4.40 9.80 1.99
N VAL A 176 -4.04 10.94 1.44
CA VAL A 176 -3.91 12.21 2.17
C VAL A 176 -5.07 13.14 1.81
N PRO A 177 -5.96 13.48 2.75
CA PRO A 177 -7.02 14.44 2.48
C PRO A 177 -6.46 15.86 2.38
N LEU A 178 -6.98 16.63 1.43
CA LEU A 178 -6.63 18.04 1.22
C LEU A 178 -7.91 18.87 1.12
N ALA A 179 -8.13 19.73 2.11
CA ALA A 179 -9.35 20.55 2.19
C ALA A 179 -9.49 21.53 1.01
N GLN A 180 -8.41 22.22 0.66
CA GLN A 180 -8.39 23.24 -0.38
C GLN A 180 -7.13 23.11 -1.24
N LEU A 181 -7.27 23.35 -2.54
CA LEU A 181 -6.20 23.22 -3.51
C LEU A 181 -4.98 24.13 -3.21
N VAL A 182 -5.21 25.30 -2.60
CA VAL A 182 -4.15 26.24 -2.20
C VAL A 182 -3.15 25.64 -1.21
N GLY A 183 -3.55 24.65 -0.41
CA GLY A 183 -2.68 23.96 0.54
C GLY A 183 -1.77 22.91 -0.10
N LEU A 184 -1.97 22.57 -1.37
CA LEU A 184 -1.24 21.49 -2.06
C LEU A 184 0.29 21.66 -2.00
N PRO A 185 0.89 22.83 -2.30
CA PRO A 185 2.34 22.99 -2.23
C PRO A 185 2.93 22.71 -0.85
N ALA A 186 2.28 23.20 0.21
CA ALA A 186 2.74 23.02 1.58
C ALA A 186 2.66 21.54 2.01
N LEU A 187 1.56 20.87 1.64
CA LEU A 187 1.37 19.45 1.88
C LEU A 187 2.45 18.61 1.18
N LEU A 188 2.70 18.87 -0.10
CA LEU A 188 3.69 18.13 -0.89
C LEU A 188 5.10 18.29 -0.32
N ARG A 189 5.51 19.52 0.05
CA ARG A 189 6.81 19.75 0.70
C ARG A 189 6.92 18.99 2.02
N ARG A 190 5.93 19.12 2.90
CA ARG A 190 5.93 18.41 4.20
C ARG A 190 6.04 16.90 4.02
N TYR A 191 5.35 16.34 3.03
CA TYR A 191 5.39 14.91 2.76
C TYR A 191 6.77 14.49 2.22
N VAL A 192 7.32 15.24 1.25
CA VAL A 192 8.69 15.00 0.72
C VAL A 192 9.74 15.10 1.82
N ASP A 193 9.64 16.11 2.68
CA ASP A 193 10.55 16.31 3.81
C ASP A 193 10.43 15.17 4.83
N GLY A 194 9.22 14.69 5.11
CA GLY A 194 8.96 13.55 5.99
C GLY A 194 9.57 12.25 5.44
N VAL A 195 9.34 11.96 4.15
CA VAL A 195 9.93 10.79 3.48
C VAL A 195 11.45 10.90 3.45
N SER A 196 11.99 12.07 3.08
CA SER A 196 13.44 12.30 3.01
C SER A 196 14.10 12.21 4.38
N SER A 197 13.45 12.74 5.42
CA SER A 197 13.96 12.66 6.80
C SER A 197 13.99 11.24 7.32
N SER A 198 12.99 10.40 6.98
CA SER A 198 12.98 8.98 7.33
C SER A 198 14.16 8.23 6.70
N LEU A 199 14.54 8.61 5.47
CA LEU A 199 15.70 8.00 4.78
C LEU A 199 17.05 8.36 5.41
N VAL A 200 17.17 9.54 6.02
CA VAL A 200 18.41 10.02 6.65
C VAL A 200 18.49 9.58 8.12
N LYS A 201 17.35 9.43 8.81
CA LYS A 201 17.28 9.13 10.25
C LYS A 201 17.11 7.66 10.61
N THR A 202 17.39 6.74 9.70
CA THR A 202 17.81 5.43 10.15
C THR A 202 19.34 5.49 10.29
N PRO A 203 19.91 5.75 11.49
CA PRO A 203 21.06 4.93 11.85
C PRO A 203 20.59 3.51 11.57
N MET A 204 21.39 2.69 10.88
CA MET A 204 21.11 1.26 10.76
C MET A 204 20.45 0.84 12.08
N PRO A 205 19.20 0.34 12.06
CA PRO A 205 18.63 -0.16 13.29
C PRO A 205 19.68 -1.14 13.81
N THR A 206 20.29 -0.81 14.95
CA THR A 206 20.83 -1.84 15.84
C THR A 206 19.71 -2.85 15.89
N GLU A 207 19.95 -4.00 15.24
CA GLU A 207 19.10 -5.16 14.96
C GLU A 207 17.60 -4.99 15.26
N PRO A 208 16.68 -5.42 14.36
CA PRO A 208 15.27 -5.54 14.75
C PRO A 208 15.21 -6.22 16.12
N LYS A 209 14.69 -5.50 17.13
CA LYS A 209 14.71 -5.97 18.53
C LYS A 209 14.01 -7.31 18.69
N VAL A 210 13.18 -7.66 17.71
CA VAL A 210 12.56 -8.96 17.57
C VAL A 210 13.55 -9.89 16.88
N ARG A 211 14.16 -10.77 17.68
CA ARG A 211 15.05 -11.82 17.16
C ARG A 211 14.25 -12.79 16.30
N ALA A 212 14.88 -13.41 15.30
CA ALA A 212 14.23 -14.44 14.49
C ALA A 212 13.65 -15.58 15.35
N GLU A 213 14.31 -15.87 16.47
CA GLU A 213 13.87 -16.80 17.53
C GLU A 213 12.50 -16.41 18.13
N GLU A 214 12.25 -15.12 18.33
CA GLU A 214 10.98 -14.62 18.89
C GLU A 214 9.83 -14.73 17.89
N LEU A 215 10.12 -14.53 16.59
CA LEU A 215 9.12 -14.75 15.54
C LEU A 215 8.83 -16.24 15.37
N LEU A 216 9.88 -17.08 15.35
CA LEU A 216 9.74 -18.52 15.25
C LEU A 216 8.94 -19.09 16.43
N ALA A 217 9.08 -18.52 17.63
CA ALA A 217 8.29 -18.91 18.78
C ALA A 217 6.78 -18.75 18.58
N LEU A 218 6.35 -17.91 17.64
CA LEU A 218 4.94 -17.66 17.31
C LEU A 218 4.45 -18.55 16.14
N CYS A 219 5.33 -19.28 15.47
CA CYS A 219 5.02 -20.09 14.29
C CYS A 219 4.55 -21.51 14.66
N THR A 220 3.48 -21.60 15.45
CA THR A 220 2.82 -22.84 15.85
C THR A 220 1.33 -22.60 16.07
N THR A 221 0.51 -23.65 16.01
CA THR A 221 -0.93 -23.56 16.33
C THR A 221 -1.21 -23.25 17.81
N ARG A 222 -0.23 -23.43 18.69
CA ARG A 222 -0.34 -23.15 20.15
C ARG A 222 0.80 -22.25 20.64
N PRO A 223 0.82 -20.96 20.25
CA PRO A 223 1.92 -20.08 20.62
C PRO A 223 1.92 -19.74 22.12
N PRO A 224 3.10 -19.52 22.74
CA PRO A 224 4.43 -19.62 22.14
C PRO A 224 5.00 -21.05 22.19
N LEU A 225 5.83 -21.41 21.19
CA LEU A 225 6.70 -22.59 21.26
C LEU A 225 7.63 -22.50 22.47
N GLY A 226 7.91 -23.66 23.06
CA GLY A 226 8.96 -23.78 24.07
C GLY A 226 10.32 -23.35 23.52
N ARG A 227 11.15 -22.75 24.37
CA ARG A 227 12.49 -22.27 23.98
C ARG A 227 13.37 -23.39 23.41
N GLN A 228 13.22 -24.61 23.92
CA GLN A 228 13.91 -25.79 23.40
C GLN A 228 13.48 -26.11 21.96
N ALA A 229 12.17 -26.08 21.68
CA ALA A 229 11.63 -26.30 20.34
C ALA A 229 12.13 -25.24 19.35
N VAL A 230 12.19 -23.97 19.76
CA VAL A 230 12.78 -22.90 18.94
C VAL A 230 14.23 -23.22 18.58
N PHE A 231 15.06 -23.64 19.54
CA PHE A 231 16.47 -23.98 19.27
C PHE A 231 16.62 -25.20 18.36
N VAL A 232 15.85 -26.26 18.61
CA VAL A 232 15.85 -27.46 17.76
C VAL A 232 15.48 -27.11 16.32
N VAL A 233 14.45 -26.27 16.12
CA VAL A 233 14.05 -25.84 14.78
C VAL A 233 15.14 -24.97 14.13
N THR A 234 15.77 -24.04 14.86
CA THR A 234 16.87 -23.24 14.29
C THR A 234 18.14 -24.04 13.98
N ASP A 235 18.40 -25.11 14.72
CA ASP A 235 19.55 -25.99 14.49
C ASP A 235 19.31 -26.93 13.29
N LEU A 236 18.08 -27.39 13.09
CA LEU A 236 17.71 -28.28 11.99
C LEU A 236 17.47 -27.54 10.67
N PHE A 237 17.03 -26.28 10.72
CA PHE A 237 16.66 -25.50 9.54
C PHE A 237 17.40 -24.17 9.49
N ALA A 238 18.16 -23.95 8.41
CA ALA A 238 18.95 -22.74 8.21
C ALA A 238 18.10 -21.45 8.07
N ASP A 239 16.82 -21.58 7.70
CA ASP A 239 15.88 -20.47 7.55
C ASP A 239 14.42 -20.95 7.68
N LEU A 240 13.49 -20.02 7.94
CA LEU A 240 12.05 -20.31 8.07
C LEU A 240 11.44 -20.88 6.78
N ARG A 241 12.01 -20.56 5.62
CA ARG A 241 11.51 -21.06 4.33
C ARG A 241 11.74 -22.56 4.20
N ARG A 242 12.84 -23.10 4.75
CA ARG A 242 13.07 -24.55 4.81
C ARG A 242 12.10 -25.26 5.76
N VAL A 243 11.72 -24.63 6.87
CA VAL A 243 10.67 -25.17 7.77
C VAL A 243 9.35 -25.29 7.01
N ALA A 244 8.94 -24.22 6.33
CA ALA A 244 7.72 -24.20 5.52
C ALA A 244 7.75 -25.24 4.39
N ALA A 245 8.87 -25.33 3.67
CA ALA A 245 9.05 -26.30 2.60
C ALA A 245 8.98 -27.76 3.11
N ALA A 246 9.49 -28.03 4.31
CA ALA A 246 9.44 -29.35 4.92
C ALA A 246 8.02 -29.74 5.39
N ALA A 247 7.18 -28.75 5.72
CA ALA A 247 5.78 -28.98 6.08
C ALA A 247 4.87 -29.29 4.88
N ALA A 248 5.21 -28.82 3.68
CA ALA A 248 4.38 -28.97 2.48
C ALA A 248 4.19 -30.43 1.97
N PRO A 249 5.23 -31.30 1.85
CA PRO A 249 5.11 -32.62 1.22
C PRO A 249 4.41 -33.68 2.08
N VAL A 250 4.34 -33.52 3.41
CA VAL A 250 3.69 -34.48 4.32
C VAL A 250 2.21 -34.72 3.94
N PHE A 251 1.56 -33.73 3.31
CA PHE A 251 0.12 -33.77 3.02
C PHE A 251 -0.23 -34.23 1.61
N ALA A 252 0.65 -34.00 0.63
CA ALA A 252 0.42 -34.48 -0.74
C ALA A 252 0.34 -36.02 -0.82
N ALA A 253 0.98 -36.72 0.12
CA ALA A 253 0.91 -38.17 0.24
C ALA A 253 -0.40 -38.68 0.89
N GLY A 254 -1.02 -37.89 1.79
CA GLY A 254 -2.28 -38.25 2.45
C GLY A 254 -3.51 -38.08 1.56
N ALA A 255 -3.51 -37.07 0.67
CA ALA A 255 -4.66 -36.79 -0.20
C ALA A 255 -4.85 -37.79 -1.37
N LEU A 256 -3.85 -38.62 -1.67
CA LEU A 256 -3.92 -39.63 -2.74
C LEU A 256 -4.08 -41.08 -2.21
N GLY A 257 -4.22 -41.25 -0.89
CA GLY A 257 -4.12 -42.53 -0.20
C GLY A 257 -5.43 -43.18 0.26
N GLU A 258 -6.59 -42.76 -0.25
CA GLU A 258 -7.90 -43.39 0.06
C GLU A 258 -8.68 -43.75 -1.21
N SER A 259 -8.05 -44.52 -2.12
CA SER A 259 -8.79 -45.27 -3.14
C SER A 259 -7.95 -46.43 -3.65
N SER A 260 -7.92 -47.52 -2.88
CA SER A 260 -7.62 -48.83 -3.45
C SER A 260 -8.35 -49.90 -2.66
N HIS A 261 -9.67 -49.94 -2.84
CA HIS A 261 -10.40 -51.19 -2.71
C HIS A 261 -10.05 -52.02 -3.96
N GLY A 262 -9.48 -53.20 -3.71
CA GLY A 262 -8.89 -54.06 -4.73
C GLY A 262 -9.80 -54.41 -5.89
N SER A 263 -9.21 -54.40 -7.08
CA SER A 263 -9.66 -55.16 -8.23
C SER A 263 -8.46 -55.91 -8.76
N GLU A 264 -8.34 -57.16 -8.34
CA GLU A 264 -7.49 -58.19 -8.93
C GLU A 264 -7.92 -58.37 -10.40
N THR A 265 -7.08 -57.96 -11.34
CA THR A 265 -7.11 -58.47 -12.70
C THR A 265 -5.71 -58.79 -13.15
N ASP A 266 -5.43 -60.10 -13.20
CA ASP A 266 -4.40 -60.72 -14.03
C ASP A 266 -4.49 -60.19 -15.47
N VAL A 267 -3.41 -59.58 -15.97
CA VAL A 267 -3.09 -59.54 -17.41
C VAL A 267 -1.57 -59.58 -17.62
N GLU A 268 -1.13 -60.78 -17.98
CA GLU A 268 -0.23 -61.18 -19.07
C GLU A 268 0.80 -60.20 -19.67
N MET A 269 2.00 -60.77 -19.87
CA MET A 269 3.21 -60.24 -20.50
C MET A 269 2.99 -59.63 -21.88
N GLY A 270 3.65 -58.48 -22.10
CA GLY A 270 3.91 -57.95 -23.44
C GLY A 270 5.20 -57.13 -23.45
N GLU A 271 6.31 -57.76 -23.84
CA GLU A 271 7.54 -57.09 -24.26
C GLU A 271 7.31 -56.27 -25.52
N ALA A 272 7.62 -54.97 -25.49
CA ALA A 272 8.07 -54.22 -26.67
C ALA A 272 8.71 -52.89 -26.25
N GLY A 273 9.93 -52.66 -26.76
CA GLY A 273 10.81 -51.58 -26.35
C GLY A 273 10.35 -50.17 -26.77
N GLY A 274 10.82 -49.21 -25.98
CA GLY A 274 10.71 -47.78 -26.27
C GLY A 274 11.90 -47.03 -25.69
N TYR A 275 12.95 -46.86 -26.50
CA TYR A 275 14.05 -45.93 -26.23
C TYR A 275 13.50 -44.50 -26.34
N GLY A 276 13.04 -43.95 -25.23
CA GLY A 276 12.69 -42.54 -25.07
C GLY A 276 13.64 -41.89 -24.07
N GLY A 277 14.67 -41.20 -24.56
CA GLY A 277 15.63 -40.47 -23.74
C GLY A 277 14.97 -39.34 -22.97
N GLN A 278 14.58 -39.62 -21.73
CA GLN A 278 14.17 -38.63 -20.75
C GLN A 278 15.43 -38.03 -20.14
N MET A 279 15.75 -36.78 -20.53
CA MET A 279 16.73 -35.96 -19.81
C MET A 279 16.21 -35.74 -18.39
N GLY A 280 16.67 -36.58 -17.46
CA GLY A 280 16.48 -36.41 -16.04
C GLY A 280 17.15 -35.13 -15.58
N TRP A 281 16.35 -34.09 -15.34
CA TRP A 281 16.77 -32.98 -14.50
C TRP A 281 17.03 -33.54 -13.10
N ARG A 282 18.32 -33.62 -12.79
CA ARG A 282 18.92 -34.01 -11.52
C ARG A 282 18.45 -33.05 -10.42
N GLY A 283 17.24 -33.27 -9.91
CA GLY A 283 16.64 -32.58 -8.76
C GLY A 283 16.29 -33.53 -7.60
N GLU A 284 16.68 -34.81 -7.67
CA GLU A 284 16.39 -35.80 -6.63
C GLU A 284 17.19 -35.61 -5.32
N GLY A 285 18.23 -34.78 -5.33
CA GLY A 285 19.04 -34.52 -4.12
C GLY A 285 18.37 -33.59 -3.09
N ALA A 286 17.34 -32.82 -3.47
CA ALA A 286 16.75 -31.81 -2.59
C ALA A 286 15.52 -32.29 -1.81
N ARG A 287 14.83 -33.34 -2.29
CA ARG A 287 13.63 -33.87 -1.62
C ARG A 287 13.94 -34.78 -0.43
N GLY A 288 15.06 -35.50 -0.47
CA GLY A 288 15.48 -36.38 0.63
C GLY A 288 15.80 -35.58 1.91
N ASP A 289 16.43 -34.43 1.76
CA ASP A 289 16.91 -33.59 2.87
C ASP A 289 15.75 -32.95 3.68
N GLN A 290 14.63 -32.65 3.04
CA GLN A 290 13.47 -32.00 3.69
C GLN A 290 12.72 -32.95 4.64
N ASN A 291 12.53 -34.20 4.22
CA ASN A 291 11.87 -35.22 5.06
C ASN A 291 12.76 -35.64 6.23
N GLU A 292 14.08 -35.56 6.07
CA GLU A 292 15.01 -35.84 7.16
C GLU A 292 14.90 -34.79 8.29
N GLY A 293 14.71 -33.52 7.93
CA GLY A 293 14.47 -32.45 8.91
C GLY A 293 13.22 -32.69 9.77
N VAL A 294 12.10 -33.09 9.17
CA VAL A 294 10.86 -33.40 9.91
C VAL A 294 11.03 -34.63 10.79
N LYS A 295 11.69 -35.68 10.28
CA LYS A 295 11.96 -36.87 11.08
C LYS A 295 12.78 -36.52 12.32
N ARG A 296 13.81 -35.69 12.17
CA ARG A 296 14.64 -35.23 13.30
C ARG A 296 13.84 -34.37 14.28
N LEU A 297 12.86 -33.59 13.84
CA LEU A 297 11.98 -32.87 14.78
C LEU A 297 11.26 -33.84 15.74
N TYR A 298 10.70 -34.93 15.23
CA TYR A 298 10.07 -35.97 16.05
C TYR A 298 11.05 -36.75 16.95
N GLU A 299 12.36 -36.73 16.66
CA GLU A 299 13.38 -37.33 17.53
C GLU A 299 13.69 -36.45 18.75
N TYR A 300 13.47 -35.12 18.66
CA TYR A 300 13.86 -34.15 19.69
C TYR A 300 12.68 -33.45 20.40
N LEU A 301 11.49 -33.46 19.81
CA LEU A 301 10.29 -32.76 20.30
C LEU A 301 9.11 -33.73 20.42
N ASP A 302 8.14 -33.35 21.26
CA ASP A 302 6.92 -34.13 21.41
C ASP A 302 6.08 -34.07 20.12
N ALA A 303 5.38 -35.16 19.80
CA ALA A 303 4.57 -35.26 18.58
C ALA A 303 3.59 -34.09 18.43
N ASP A 304 2.93 -33.69 19.51
CA ASP A 304 1.98 -32.58 19.52
C ASP A 304 2.64 -31.21 19.24
N GLU A 305 3.92 -31.03 19.58
CA GLU A 305 4.66 -29.79 19.28
C GLU A 305 5.06 -29.77 17.80
N VAL A 306 5.54 -30.90 17.28
CA VAL A 306 5.91 -31.03 15.87
C VAL A 306 4.69 -30.84 14.97
N GLU A 307 3.56 -31.48 15.29
CA GLU A 307 2.30 -31.30 14.57
C GLU A 307 1.85 -29.84 14.60
N GLY A 308 1.92 -29.17 15.76
CA GLY A 308 1.57 -27.76 15.86
C GLY A 308 2.45 -26.83 15.00
N ILE A 309 3.73 -27.15 14.82
CA ILE A 309 4.62 -26.42 13.89
C ILE A 309 4.19 -26.69 12.44
N LEU A 310 4.03 -27.96 12.06
CA LEU A 310 3.72 -28.34 10.69
C LEU A 310 2.33 -27.85 10.24
N ASP A 311 1.34 -27.87 11.13
CA ASP A 311 -0.01 -27.34 10.88
C ASP A 311 0.01 -25.83 10.64
N PHE A 312 0.72 -25.06 11.47
CA PHE A 312 0.83 -23.60 11.31
C PHE A 312 1.38 -23.25 9.93
N TRP A 313 2.50 -23.87 9.53
CA TRP A 313 3.11 -23.62 8.23
C TRP A 313 2.27 -24.15 7.07
N ARG A 314 1.41 -25.15 7.28
CA ARG A 314 0.45 -25.59 6.26
C ARG A 314 -0.57 -24.50 5.98
N GLU A 315 -1.20 -23.96 7.01
CA GLU A 315 -2.29 -22.99 6.85
C GLU A 315 -1.79 -21.65 6.30
N GLU A 316 -0.68 -21.14 6.83
CA GLU A 316 -0.15 -19.83 6.45
C GLU A 316 0.61 -19.85 5.11
N TRP A 317 1.25 -20.97 4.73
CA TRP A 317 2.09 -21.04 3.51
C TRP A 317 1.31 -21.43 2.25
N VAL A 318 0.11 -22.01 2.38
CA VAL A 318 -0.77 -22.35 1.23
C VAL A 318 -1.64 -21.16 0.80
N ALA A 319 -1.58 -20.04 1.52
CA ALA A 319 -2.38 -18.84 1.25
C ALA A 319 -1.85 -17.92 0.12
N GLU A 320 -0.86 -18.35 -0.67
CA GLU A 320 -0.41 -17.69 -1.93
C GLU A 320 -0.93 -18.40 -3.18
#